data_AF-A0A9Q5B9V4-F1
#
_entry.id   AF-A0A9Q5B9V4-F1
#
_cell.length_a   1.000
_cell.length_b   1.000
_cell.length_c   1.000
_cell.angle_alpha   90.00
_cell.angle_beta   90.00
_cell.angle_gamma   90.00
#
_symmetry.space_group_name_H-M   'P 1'
#
loop_
_entity.id
_entity.type
_entity.pdbx_description
1 polymer ?
#
loop_
_entity_poly.entity_id
_entity_poly.type
_entity_poly.pdbx_seq_one_letter_code
_entity_poly.pdbx_strand_id
1 'polypeptide(L)'
;MRGGDRNFYLSEIRKIITTHHVGLLVLDEFQNLSLMGVGAAKVIAFLVNLRDELGIPIVIAGTYKALRLLEGDLSISRRLVEGGYYDLKRPLSADDESFNQLCKIAWKYQWTKERSEISDRIIDALYDVSQGITGIMLSVFASAQLAAIEDGSEKINENTIIETYNLRMTPLHPAVNILKSNSPRLIDKFDEALSNALSPNTGLPESQLLTQQNTLNPIRERQPSSRVEKANSKSEPLSKEEIKQMVLNENPDDLSKILERP
;
A
#
# COMPACT_ATOMS: atom_id res chain seq x y z
N MET A 1 34.32 22.14 -12.68
CA MET A 1 33.06 22.88 -12.90
C MET A 1 32.81 23.76 -11.69
N ARG A 2 32.31 25.00 -11.86
CA ARG A 2 31.87 25.82 -10.70
C ARG A 2 30.48 25.33 -10.28
N GLY A 3 30.26 25.16 -8.98
CA GLY A 3 28.91 24.88 -8.47
C GLY A 3 28.01 26.10 -8.67
N GLY A 4 26.78 25.89 -9.13
CA GLY A 4 25.75 26.92 -9.10
C GLY A 4 25.46 27.30 -7.66
N ASP A 5 25.63 28.57 -7.31
CA ASP A 5 25.35 29.05 -5.96
C ASP A 5 23.84 28.93 -5.66
N ARG A 6 23.46 28.75 -4.39
CA ARG A 6 22.05 28.58 -3.95
C ARG A 6 21.17 29.72 -4.49
N ASN A 7 21.73 30.93 -4.49
CA ASN A 7 21.12 32.16 -4.95
C ASN A 7 20.76 32.13 -6.45
N PHE A 8 21.53 31.42 -7.28
CA PHE A 8 21.24 31.28 -8.72
C PHE A 8 19.98 30.43 -8.95
N TYR A 9 19.87 29.28 -8.28
CA TYR A 9 18.68 28.43 -8.36
C TYR A 9 17.43 29.14 -7.83
N LEU A 10 17.55 29.87 -6.71
CA LEU A 10 16.47 30.73 -6.22
C LEU A 10 16.05 31.79 -7.26
N SER A 11 17.01 32.46 -7.92
CA SER A 11 16.70 33.50 -8.91
C SER A 11 15.99 32.97 -10.17
N GLU A 12 16.40 31.83 -10.72
CA GLU A 12 15.74 31.25 -11.90
C GLU A 12 14.39 30.61 -11.54
N ILE A 13 14.26 29.95 -10.39
CA ILE A 13 12.97 29.41 -9.92
C ILE A 13 11.98 30.55 -9.62
N ARG A 14 12.42 31.64 -8.99
CA ARG A 14 11.64 32.89 -8.81
C ARG A 14 11.13 33.43 -10.14
N LYS A 15 12.02 33.54 -11.13
CA LYS A 15 11.72 34.06 -12.48
C LYS A 15 10.72 33.15 -13.21
N ILE A 16 10.86 31.83 -13.11
CA ILE A 16 9.87 30.87 -13.65
C ILE A 16 8.50 31.12 -13.01
N ILE A 17 8.43 31.12 -11.67
CA ILE A 17 7.16 31.23 -10.92
C ILE A 17 6.47 32.57 -11.17
N THR A 18 7.21 33.69 -11.14
CA THR A 18 6.65 35.03 -11.42
C THR A 18 6.21 35.19 -12.87
N THR A 19 6.92 34.60 -13.84
CA THR A 19 6.52 34.64 -15.26
C THR A 19 5.26 33.82 -15.52
N HIS A 20 5.15 32.65 -14.90
CA HIS A 20 4.02 31.72 -15.09
C HIS A 20 2.87 31.93 -14.07
N HIS A 21 2.95 32.97 -13.23
CA HIS A 21 1.92 33.35 -12.25
C HIS A 21 1.52 32.19 -11.31
N VAL A 22 2.51 31.39 -10.86
CA VAL A 22 2.28 30.19 -10.05
C VAL A 22 1.80 30.56 -8.64
N GLY A 23 0.50 30.36 -8.38
CA GLY A 23 -0.15 30.68 -7.10
C GLY A 23 -0.12 29.58 -6.03
N LEU A 24 0.35 28.38 -6.36
CA LEU A 24 0.45 27.22 -5.46
C LEU A 24 1.52 26.25 -5.97
N LEU A 25 2.33 25.70 -5.07
CA LEU A 25 3.22 24.57 -5.33
C LEU A 25 2.72 23.35 -4.57
N VAL A 26 2.43 22.25 -5.27
CA VAL A 26 2.07 20.95 -4.65
C VAL A 26 3.25 20.00 -4.80
N LEU A 27 3.63 19.35 -3.69
CA LEU A 27 4.71 18.37 -3.61
C LEU A 27 4.14 17.05 -3.11
N ASP A 28 3.82 16.16 -4.05
CA ASP A 28 3.29 14.82 -3.75
C ASP A 28 4.42 13.80 -3.52
N GLU A 29 4.05 12.67 -2.91
CA GLU A 29 4.95 11.56 -2.54
C GLU A 29 6.20 12.02 -1.76
N PHE A 30 6.05 13.00 -0.86
CA PHE A 30 7.15 13.69 -0.16
C PHE A 30 8.06 12.75 0.64
N GLN A 31 7.60 11.56 1.04
CA GLN A 31 8.45 10.54 1.65
C GLN A 31 9.61 10.08 0.75
N ASN A 32 9.53 10.28 -0.57
CA ASN A 32 10.61 9.98 -1.52
C ASN A 32 11.88 10.80 -1.25
N LEU A 33 11.78 11.93 -0.52
CA LEU A 33 12.96 12.65 -0.05
C LEU A 33 13.80 11.82 0.93
N SER A 34 13.24 10.81 1.62
CA SER A 34 14.00 9.91 2.50
C SER A 34 15.10 9.13 1.76
N LEU A 35 14.86 8.82 0.47
CA LEU A 35 15.81 8.15 -0.42
C LEU A 35 17.06 9.01 -0.68
N MET A 36 17.00 10.32 -0.44
CA MET A 36 18.12 11.25 -0.60
C MET A 36 19.05 11.32 0.63
N GLY A 37 18.69 10.66 1.74
CA GLY A 37 19.46 10.65 2.99
C GLY A 37 19.82 12.06 3.46
N VAL A 38 21.12 12.35 3.64
CA VAL A 38 21.63 13.68 4.07
C VAL A 38 21.28 14.80 3.07
N GLY A 39 20.86 14.48 1.84
CA GLY A 39 20.31 15.44 0.90
C GLY A 39 18.92 15.96 1.29
N ALA A 40 18.10 15.16 1.97
CA ALA A 40 16.70 15.47 2.29
C ALA A 40 16.58 16.79 3.05
N ALA A 41 17.29 16.94 4.16
CA ALA A 41 17.26 18.14 5.00
C ALA A 41 17.67 19.42 4.23
N LYS A 42 18.55 19.32 3.22
CA LYS A 42 18.95 20.45 2.37
C LYS A 42 17.83 20.85 1.39
N VAL A 43 17.12 19.88 0.82
CA VAL A 43 15.95 20.12 -0.04
C VAL A 43 14.82 20.72 0.80
N ILE A 44 14.55 20.16 1.97
CA ILE A 44 13.50 20.65 2.88
C ILE A 44 13.79 22.09 3.33
N ALA A 45 15.03 22.39 3.76
CA ALA A 45 15.42 23.75 4.09
C ALA A 45 15.35 24.69 2.87
N PHE A 46 15.68 24.22 1.67
CA PHE A 46 15.50 24.99 0.44
C PHE A 46 14.03 25.32 0.18
N LEU A 47 13.10 24.37 0.34
CA LEU A 47 11.66 24.59 0.16
C LEU A 47 11.08 25.59 1.17
N VAL A 48 11.54 25.55 2.43
CA VAL A 48 11.18 26.54 3.45
C VAL A 48 11.65 27.95 3.05
N ASN A 49 12.90 28.10 2.61
CA ASN A 49 13.39 29.40 2.12
C ASN A 49 12.64 29.84 0.85
N LEU A 50 12.29 28.92 -0.05
CA LEU A 50 11.55 29.21 -1.28
C LEU A 50 10.14 29.76 -0.99
N ARG A 51 9.43 29.17 -0.03
CA ARG A 51 8.17 29.71 0.50
C ARG A 51 8.36 31.11 1.05
N ASP A 52 9.33 31.27 1.95
CA ASP A 52 9.51 32.51 2.72
C ASP A 52 10.06 33.67 1.85
N GLU A 53 10.82 33.40 0.79
CA GLU A 53 11.31 34.39 -0.19
C GLU A 53 10.31 34.76 -1.30
N LEU A 54 9.48 33.80 -1.73
CA LEU A 54 8.59 33.98 -2.90
C LEU A 54 7.13 34.23 -2.52
N GLY A 55 6.74 33.96 -1.27
CA GLY A 55 5.37 34.17 -0.76
C GLY A 55 4.33 33.18 -1.29
N ILE A 56 4.76 32.09 -1.93
CA ILE A 56 3.87 31.09 -2.55
C ILE A 56 3.46 30.05 -1.49
N PRO A 57 2.17 29.70 -1.37
CA PRO A 57 1.75 28.51 -0.65
C PRO A 57 2.43 27.24 -1.17
N ILE A 58 2.94 26.41 -0.27
CA ILE A 58 3.41 25.05 -0.59
C ILE A 58 2.49 24.07 0.15
N VAL A 59 1.92 23.12 -0.60
CA VAL A 59 1.19 21.96 -0.05
C VAL A 59 2.07 20.73 -0.21
N ILE A 60 2.20 19.96 0.87
CA ILE A 60 2.94 18.71 0.92
C ILE A 60 1.95 17.56 1.07
N ALA A 61 2.06 16.55 0.20
CA ALA A 61 1.31 15.30 0.26
C ALA A 61 2.28 14.11 0.28
N GLY A 62 1.83 13.00 0.86
CA GLY A 62 2.63 11.79 1.04
C GLY A 62 2.10 10.90 2.16
N THR A 63 2.71 9.73 2.33
CA THR A 63 2.35 8.76 3.37
C THR A 63 2.91 9.16 4.74
N TYR A 64 2.50 8.49 5.83
CA TYR A 64 3.03 8.73 7.19
C TYR A 64 4.57 8.66 7.30
N LYS A 65 5.25 8.02 6.34
CA LYS A 65 6.72 8.01 6.21
C LYS A 65 7.30 9.42 5.98
N ALA A 66 6.53 10.35 5.41
CA ALA A 66 6.88 11.76 5.26
C ALA A 66 7.01 12.48 6.62
N LEU A 67 6.21 12.11 7.63
CA LEU A 67 6.26 12.74 8.96
C LEU A 67 7.62 12.51 9.65
N ARG A 68 8.23 11.33 9.44
CA ARG A 68 9.57 10.98 9.94
C ARG A 68 10.70 11.88 9.39
N LEU A 69 10.47 12.57 8.27
CA LEU A 69 11.40 13.58 7.73
C LEU A 69 11.28 14.94 8.42
N LEU A 70 10.18 15.17 9.13
CA LEU A 70 9.90 16.40 9.87
C LEU A 70 10.38 16.27 11.33
N GLU A 71 10.18 15.10 11.95
CA GLU A 71 10.56 14.76 13.34
C GLU A 71 11.98 15.22 13.76
N GLY A 72 12.94 15.28 12.82
CA GLY A 72 14.32 15.71 13.09
C GLY A 72 14.54 17.22 13.31
N ASP A 73 13.61 18.10 12.92
CA ASP A 73 13.71 19.55 13.13
C ASP A 73 12.33 20.18 13.36
N LEU A 74 12.09 20.64 14.59
CA LEU A 74 10.83 21.29 15.01
C LEU A 74 10.61 22.67 14.36
N SER A 75 11.66 23.41 14.02
CA SER A 75 11.57 24.73 13.37
C SER A 75 11.13 24.58 11.92
N ILE A 76 11.71 23.61 11.21
CA ILE A 76 11.32 23.21 9.86
C ILE A 76 9.90 22.64 9.87
N SER A 77 9.61 21.67 10.76
CA SER A 77 8.28 21.07 10.93
C SER A 77 7.20 22.14 11.06
N ARG A 78 7.38 23.06 12.03
CA ARG A 78 6.42 24.12 12.34
C ARG A 78 6.15 25.05 11.15
N ARG A 79 7.15 25.33 10.31
CA ARG A 79 7.00 26.18 9.10
C ARG A 79 6.24 25.45 7.98
N LEU A 80 6.46 24.15 7.83
CA LEU A 80 5.77 23.35 6.80
C LEU A 80 4.30 23.08 7.16
N VAL A 81 3.98 22.84 8.44
CA VAL A 81 2.58 22.68 8.91
C VAL A 81 1.91 24.01 9.30
N GLU A 82 2.55 25.16 9.04
CA GLU A 82 2.02 26.49 9.39
C GLU A 82 0.74 26.84 8.62
N GLY A 83 0.55 26.24 7.44
CA GLY A 83 -0.70 26.30 6.67
C GLY A 83 -1.79 25.31 7.12
N GLY A 84 -1.52 24.52 8.16
CA GLY A 84 -2.36 23.43 8.63
C GLY A 84 -1.77 22.05 8.36
N TYR A 85 -2.35 21.04 9.01
CA TYR A 85 -2.10 19.62 8.76
C TYR A 85 -3.46 18.92 8.65
N TYR A 86 -3.62 18.05 7.64
CA TYR A 86 -4.83 17.29 7.41
C TYR A 86 -4.48 15.81 7.22
N ASP A 87 -5.13 14.95 8.01
CA ASP A 87 -4.82 13.54 8.09
C ASP A 87 -5.87 12.72 7.31
N LEU A 88 -5.46 12.17 6.17
CA LEU A 88 -6.31 11.33 5.30
C LEU A 88 -6.42 9.91 5.87
N LYS A 89 -7.14 9.79 6.98
CA LYS A 89 -7.37 8.52 7.68
C LYS A 89 -8.10 7.51 6.80
N ARG A 90 -7.66 6.25 6.86
CA ARG A 90 -8.32 5.12 6.21
C ARG A 90 -9.64 4.81 6.93
N PRO A 91 -10.78 4.68 6.20
CA PRO A 91 -12.04 4.17 6.73
C PRO A 91 -11.87 2.82 7.43
N LEU A 92 -12.59 2.61 8.54
CA LEU A 92 -12.47 1.40 9.38
C LEU A 92 -13.67 0.44 9.26
N SER A 93 -14.74 0.83 8.56
CA SER A 93 -15.89 -0.02 8.22
C SER A 93 -16.57 0.48 6.93
N ALA A 94 -17.52 -0.30 6.40
CA ALA A 94 -18.37 0.11 5.28
C ALA A 94 -19.36 1.24 5.64
N ASP A 95 -19.70 1.36 6.93
CA ASP A 95 -20.56 2.42 7.50
C ASP A 95 -19.87 3.80 7.57
N ASP A 96 -18.55 3.87 7.34
CA ASP A 96 -17.81 5.14 7.35
C ASP A 96 -18.43 6.11 6.33
N GLU A 97 -18.85 7.29 6.79
CA GLU A 97 -19.58 8.24 5.95
C GLU A 97 -18.77 8.67 4.72
N SER A 98 -17.45 8.83 4.86
CA SER A 98 -16.59 9.27 3.76
C SER A 98 -16.42 8.14 2.72
N PHE A 99 -16.27 6.89 3.16
CA PHE A 99 -16.24 5.73 2.27
C PHE A 99 -17.58 5.53 1.57
N ASN A 100 -18.68 5.62 2.31
CA ASN A 100 -20.04 5.43 1.81
C ASN A 100 -20.42 6.52 0.78
N GLN A 101 -20.06 7.79 1.03
CA GLN A 101 -20.16 8.88 0.07
C GLN A 101 -19.27 8.64 -1.17
N LEU A 102 -18.01 8.21 -1.00
CA LEU A 102 -17.10 7.88 -2.10
C LEU A 102 -17.67 6.79 -3.01
N CYS A 103 -18.19 5.69 -2.45
CA CYS A 103 -18.85 4.63 -3.22
C CYS A 103 -20.08 5.19 -3.97
N LYS A 104 -20.94 5.98 -3.31
CA LYS A 104 -22.10 6.64 -3.93
C LYS A 104 -21.74 7.65 -5.04
N ILE A 105 -20.53 8.19 -5.05
CA ILE A 105 -20.00 9.02 -6.13
C ILE A 105 -19.45 8.13 -7.26
N ALA A 106 -18.58 7.16 -6.95
CA ALA A 106 -17.95 6.26 -7.91
C ALA A 106 -19.00 5.45 -8.71
N TRP A 107 -20.05 4.97 -8.06
CA TRP A 107 -21.10 4.14 -8.67
C TRP A 107 -21.92 4.83 -9.78
N LYS A 108 -21.79 6.15 -9.93
CA LYS A 108 -22.38 6.91 -11.06
C LYS A 108 -21.64 6.66 -12.39
N TYR A 109 -20.38 6.23 -12.30
CA TYR A 109 -19.46 5.98 -13.41
C TYR A 109 -19.46 4.50 -13.82
N GLN A 110 -20.65 3.98 -14.14
CA GLN A 110 -20.85 2.68 -14.76
C GLN A 110 -20.81 2.81 -16.30
N TRP A 111 -19.91 2.08 -16.94
CA TRP A 111 -19.73 1.99 -18.40
C TRP A 111 -20.35 0.73 -19.02
N THR A 112 -20.88 -0.18 -18.19
CA THR A 112 -21.69 -1.34 -18.61
C THR A 112 -23.03 -0.90 -19.23
N LYS A 113 -23.59 -1.71 -20.13
CA LYS A 113 -24.88 -1.41 -20.79
C LYS A 113 -26.04 -1.37 -19.80
N GLU A 114 -26.13 -2.34 -18.88
CA GLU A 114 -27.08 -2.29 -17.77
C GLU A 114 -26.43 -1.59 -16.57
N ARG A 115 -27.17 -0.65 -15.98
CA ARG A 115 -26.76 0.05 -14.76
C ARG A 115 -27.52 -0.51 -13.57
N SER A 116 -26.80 -0.90 -12.53
CA SER A 116 -27.38 -1.29 -11.24
C SER A 116 -27.43 -0.10 -10.28
N GLU A 117 -28.46 -0.06 -9.43
CA GLU A 117 -28.51 0.87 -8.30
C GLU A 117 -27.48 0.47 -7.24
N ILE A 118 -26.99 1.43 -6.45
CA ILE A 118 -26.08 1.12 -5.34
C ILE A 118 -26.92 0.59 -4.16
N SER A 119 -26.47 -0.53 -3.59
CA SER A 119 -27.04 -1.14 -2.39
C SER A 119 -25.99 -1.22 -1.30
N ASP A 120 -26.39 -1.41 -0.05
CA ASP A 120 -25.45 -1.53 1.06
C ASP A 120 -24.51 -2.72 0.87
N ARG A 121 -25.01 -3.85 0.31
CA ARG A 121 -24.18 -5.02 -0.07
C ARG A 121 -23.08 -4.70 -1.09
N ILE A 122 -23.32 -3.76 -2.01
CA ILE A 122 -22.31 -3.30 -2.96
C ILE A 122 -21.25 -2.48 -2.23
N ILE A 123 -21.63 -1.67 -1.23
CA ILE A 123 -20.69 -0.92 -0.40
C ILE A 123 -19.90 -1.87 0.52
N ASP A 124 -20.55 -2.90 1.09
CA ASP A 124 -19.91 -3.97 1.86
C ASP A 124 -18.89 -4.73 1.01
N ALA A 125 -19.26 -5.14 -0.21
CA ALA A 125 -18.36 -5.82 -1.14
C ALA A 125 -17.18 -4.94 -1.56
N LEU A 126 -17.42 -3.65 -1.85
CA LEU A 126 -16.36 -2.67 -2.15
C LEU A 126 -15.47 -2.39 -0.94
N TYR A 127 -16.00 -2.43 0.30
CA TYR A 127 -15.20 -2.33 1.51
C TYR A 127 -14.37 -3.59 1.73
N ASP A 128 -14.96 -4.78 1.62
CA ASP A 128 -14.29 -6.06 1.87
C ASP A 128 -13.02 -6.21 1.01
N VAL A 129 -13.13 -5.96 -0.31
CA VAL A 129 -12.03 -6.07 -1.28
C VAL A 129 -10.97 -4.96 -1.19
N SER A 130 -11.21 -3.87 -0.43
CA SER A 130 -10.33 -2.69 -0.41
C SER A 130 -9.87 -2.23 0.99
N GLN A 131 -10.60 -2.63 2.04
CA GLN A 131 -10.46 -2.15 3.42
C GLN A 131 -10.35 -0.63 3.52
N GLY A 132 -11.20 0.08 2.77
CA GLY A 132 -11.24 1.55 2.75
C GLY A 132 -10.15 2.22 1.91
N ILE A 133 -9.23 1.47 1.28
CA ILE A 133 -8.20 2.06 0.42
C ILE A 133 -8.82 2.44 -0.94
N THR A 134 -9.07 3.75 -1.11
CA THR A 134 -9.66 4.34 -2.33
C THR A 134 -9.04 3.83 -3.63
N GLY A 135 -7.70 3.75 -3.71
CA GLY A 135 -7.01 3.27 -4.91
C GLY A 135 -7.32 1.80 -5.25
N ILE A 136 -7.44 0.93 -4.25
CA ILE A 136 -7.83 -0.48 -4.43
C ILE A 136 -9.31 -0.55 -4.82
N MET A 137 -10.19 0.15 -4.11
CA MET A 137 -11.64 0.17 -4.38
C MET A 137 -11.94 0.58 -5.82
N LEU A 138 -11.36 1.69 -6.29
CA LEU A 138 -11.53 2.17 -7.66
C LEU A 138 -10.91 1.22 -8.71
N SER A 139 -9.78 0.58 -8.38
CA SER A 139 -9.15 -0.41 -9.29
C SER A 139 -9.99 -1.67 -9.44
N VAL A 140 -10.57 -2.18 -8.34
CA VAL A 140 -11.51 -3.32 -8.38
C VAL A 140 -12.76 -2.93 -9.16
N PHE A 141 -13.36 -1.76 -8.89
CA PHE A 141 -14.56 -1.30 -9.58
C PHE A 141 -14.35 -1.13 -11.09
N ALA A 142 -13.23 -0.55 -11.52
CA ALA A 142 -12.88 -0.45 -12.94
C ALA A 142 -12.60 -1.82 -13.58
N SER A 143 -11.95 -2.73 -12.86
CA SER A 143 -11.67 -4.09 -13.34
C SER A 143 -12.94 -4.94 -13.44
N ALA A 144 -13.91 -4.74 -12.55
CA ALA A 144 -15.19 -5.46 -12.54
C ALA A 144 -16.11 -5.01 -13.68
N GLN A 145 -16.05 -3.72 -14.04
CA GLN A 145 -16.67 -3.22 -15.26
C GLN A 145 -16.06 -3.85 -16.51
N LEU A 146 -14.73 -3.93 -16.59
CA LEU A 146 -14.06 -4.59 -17.71
C LEU A 146 -14.43 -6.07 -17.81
N ALA A 147 -14.44 -6.79 -16.69
CA ALA A 147 -14.87 -8.20 -16.65
C ALA A 147 -16.30 -8.39 -17.18
N ALA A 148 -17.27 -7.60 -16.71
CA ALA A 148 -18.66 -7.66 -17.14
C ALA A 148 -18.88 -7.30 -18.62
N ILE A 149 -17.97 -6.52 -19.23
CA ILE A 149 -17.98 -6.22 -20.66
C ILE A 149 -17.35 -7.37 -21.47
N GLU A 150 -16.30 -8.02 -20.93
CA GLU A 150 -15.59 -9.14 -21.56
C GLU A 150 -16.39 -10.45 -21.54
N ASP A 151 -17.13 -10.74 -20.47
CA ASP A 151 -18.01 -11.92 -20.38
C ASP A 151 -19.41 -11.70 -20.99
N GLY A 152 -19.77 -10.44 -21.29
CA GLY A 152 -21.03 -10.06 -21.91
C GLY A 152 -22.23 -10.00 -20.96
N SER A 153 -22.03 -10.16 -19.65
CA SER A 153 -23.06 -9.97 -18.62
C SER A 153 -23.53 -8.52 -18.52
N GLU A 154 -22.65 -7.56 -18.84
CA GLU A 154 -22.95 -6.14 -19.02
C GLU A 154 -23.67 -5.48 -17.83
N LYS A 155 -23.40 -5.99 -16.61
CA LYS A 155 -24.00 -5.54 -15.35
C LYS A 155 -23.07 -5.85 -14.17
N ILE A 156 -22.91 -4.91 -13.25
CA ILE A 156 -22.13 -5.10 -12.01
C ILE A 156 -23.06 -5.48 -10.85
N ASN A 157 -22.65 -6.44 -10.03
CA ASN A 157 -23.25 -6.78 -8.74
C ASN A 157 -22.17 -7.14 -7.69
N GLU A 158 -22.58 -7.48 -6.47
CA GLU A 158 -21.67 -7.85 -5.38
C GLU A 158 -20.74 -9.02 -5.71
N ASN A 159 -21.22 -10.04 -6.45
CA ASN A 159 -20.41 -11.19 -6.86
C ASN A 159 -19.37 -10.78 -7.92
N THR A 160 -19.74 -9.98 -8.91
CA THR A 160 -18.82 -9.48 -9.96
C THR A 160 -17.61 -8.79 -9.34
N ILE A 161 -17.82 -8.00 -8.27
CA ILE A 161 -16.76 -7.30 -7.53
C ILE A 161 -15.82 -8.30 -6.84
N ILE A 162 -16.37 -9.26 -6.11
CA ILE A 162 -15.62 -10.25 -5.33
C ILE A 162 -14.87 -11.23 -6.25
N GLU A 163 -15.51 -11.74 -7.30
CA GLU A 163 -14.91 -12.64 -8.29
C GLU A 163 -13.77 -11.96 -9.06
N THR A 164 -13.98 -10.71 -9.50
CA THR A 164 -12.93 -9.90 -10.13
C THR A 164 -11.75 -9.68 -9.20
N TYR A 165 -12.00 -9.33 -7.93
CA TYR A 165 -10.95 -9.17 -6.94
C TYR A 165 -10.15 -10.46 -6.73
N ASN A 166 -10.83 -11.59 -6.59
CA ASN A 166 -10.20 -12.90 -6.39
C ASN A 166 -9.34 -13.31 -7.60
N LEU A 167 -9.83 -13.10 -8.82
CA LEU A 167 -9.18 -13.53 -10.06
C LEU A 167 -8.10 -12.57 -10.58
N ARG A 168 -8.32 -11.25 -10.46
CA ARG A 168 -7.49 -10.22 -11.13
C ARG A 168 -6.62 -9.40 -10.17
N MET A 169 -6.87 -9.43 -8.86
CA MET A 169 -6.18 -8.60 -7.86
C MET A 169 -5.36 -9.40 -6.84
N THR A 170 -4.98 -10.64 -7.17
CA THR A 170 -4.20 -11.56 -6.30
C THR A 170 -2.97 -10.92 -5.63
N PRO A 171 -2.16 -10.04 -6.28
CA PRO A 171 -1.05 -9.36 -5.62
C PRO A 171 -1.44 -8.44 -4.44
N LEU A 172 -2.71 -8.00 -4.38
CA LEU A 172 -3.25 -7.16 -3.31
C LEU A 172 -3.86 -7.97 -2.15
N HIS A 173 -4.07 -9.29 -2.33
CA HIS A 173 -4.68 -10.16 -1.31
C HIS A 173 -3.93 -10.15 0.03
N PRO A 174 -2.58 -10.22 0.09
CA PRO A 174 -1.87 -10.19 1.37
C PRO A 174 -2.06 -8.86 2.13
N ALA A 175 -2.07 -7.74 1.41
CA ALA A 175 -2.27 -6.41 1.98
C ALA A 175 -3.68 -6.25 2.58
N VAL A 176 -4.69 -6.61 1.80
CA VAL A 176 -6.11 -6.54 2.20
C VAL A 176 -6.39 -7.51 3.36
N ASN A 177 -5.86 -8.73 3.34
CA ASN A 177 -6.05 -9.70 4.43
C ASN A 177 -5.36 -9.27 5.74
N ILE A 178 -4.22 -8.59 5.66
CA ILE A 178 -3.59 -7.96 6.84
C ILE A 178 -4.49 -6.86 7.41
N LEU A 179 -5.08 -6.01 6.57
CA LEU A 179 -6.00 -4.97 7.01
C LEU A 179 -7.29 -5.55 7.61
N LYS A 180 -7.86 -6.60 7.00
CA LYS A 180 -9.02 -7.36 7.53
C LYS A 180 -8.74 -7.95 8.92
N SER A 181 -7.50 -8.41 9.17
CA SER A 181 -7.12 -8.98 10.48
C SER A 181 -7.18 -7.98 11.63
N ASN A 182 -7.19 -6.67 11.32
CA ASN A 182 -7.13 -5.55 12.26
C ASN A 182 -6.01 -5.66 13.32
N SER A 183 -4.96 -6.44 13.03
CA SER A 183 -3.86 -6.71 13.96
C SER A 183 -2.76 -5.66 13.81
N PRO A 184 -2.51 -4.78 14.80
CA PRO A 184 -1.55 -3.68 14.67
C PRO A 184 -0.16 -4.19 14.28
N ARG A 185 0.28 -5.30 14.89
CA ARG A 185 1.57 -5.96 14.63
C ARG A 185 1.74 -6.45 13.17
N LEU A 186 0.65 -6.69 12.45
CA LEU A 186 0.70 -7.07 11.03
C LEU A 186 0.62 -5.83 10.13
N ILE A 187 -0.17 -4.82 10.51
CA ILE A 187 -0.27 -3.54 9.80
C ILE A 187 1.09 -2.80 9.85
N ASP A 188 1.70 -2.65 11.02
CA ASP A 188 3.04 -2.05 11.20
C ASP A 188 4.09 -2.75 10.31
N LYS A 189 4.08 -4.09 10.31
CA LYS A 189 4.98 -4.92 9.50
C LYS A 189 4.67 -4.84 8.00
N PHE A 190 3.43 -4.62 7.61
CA PHE A 190 3.08 -4.43 6.21
C PHE A 190 3.53 -3.06 5.71
N ASP A 191 3.33 -1.99 6.49
CA ASP A 191 3.85 -0.67 6.17
C ASP A 191 5.39 -0.66 6.11
N GLU A 192 6.06 -1.41 7.00
CA GLU A 192 7.50 -1.65 6.96
C GLU A 192 7.91 -2.45 5.71
N ALA A 193 7.28 -3.59 5.43
CA ALA A 193 7.60 -4.44 4.28
C ALA A 193 7.37 -3.71 2.94
N LEU A 194 6.27 -2.95 2.82
CA LEU A 194 6.00 -2.07 1.70
C LEU A 194 7.00 -0.91 1.64
N SER A 195 7.50 -0.41 2.78
CA SER A 195 8.62 0.53 2.80
C SER A 195 9.89 -0.09 2.21
N ASN A 196 10.21 -1.31 2.63
CA ASN A 196 11.45 -1.99 2.25
C ASN A 196 11.41 -2.44 0.78
N ALA A 197 10.25 -2.89 0.28
CA ALA A 197 10.05 -3.17 -1.15
C ALA A 197 10.19 -1.92 -2.04
N LEU A 198 9.86 -0.74 -1.52
CA LEU A 198 10.03 0.56 -2.19
C LEU A 198 11.37 1.25 -1.85
N SER A 199 12.22 0.66 -1.00
CA SER A 199 13.53 1.20 -0.62
C SER A 199 14.66 0.38 -1.24
N PRO A 200 15.43 0.91 -2.21
CA PRO A 200 16.35 0.11 -3.03
C PRO A 200 17.68 -0.20 -2.32
N ASN A 201 17.62 -0.85 -1.15
CA ASN A 201 18.81 -1.23 -0.37
C ASN A 201 18.68 -2.54 0.45
N THR A 202 17.72 -3.41 0.13
CA THR A 202 17.83 -4.85 0.48
C THR A 202 18.14 -5.65 -0.77
N GLY A 203 19.39 -6.11 -0.91
CA GLY A 203 19.82 -7.01 -1.98
C GLY A 203 19.23 -8.40 -1.82
N LEU A 204 18.00 -8.59 -2.27
CA LEU A 204 17.37 -9.90 -2.44
C LEU A 204 17.74 -10.44 -3.83
N PRO A 205 18.38 -11.62 -3.95
CA PRO A 205 18.64 -12.23 -5.26
C PRO A 205 17.33 -12.55 -5.99
N GLU A 206 17.23 -12.17 -7.27
CA GLU A 206 16.04 -12.36 -8.11
C GLU A 206 15.64 -13.84 -8.31
N SER A 207 16.52 -14.78 -7.94
CA SER A 207 16.37 -16.22 -8.14
C SER A 207 15.27 -16.91 -7.30
N GLN A 208 14.50 -16.19 -6.48
CA GLN A 208 13.40 -16.76 -5.68
C GLN A 208 11.99 -16.36 -6.14
N LEU A 209 11.83 -15.46 -7.12
CA LEU A 209 10.51 -14.99 -7.59
C LEU A 209 10.00 -15.67 -8.87
N LEU A 210 10.80 -16.51 -9.53
CA LEU A 210 10.53 -17.01 -10.89
C LEU A 210 10.46 -18.55 -11.03
N THR A 211 10.20 -19.28 -9.94
CA THR A 211 10.33 -20.76 -9.92
C THR A 211 9.08 -21.52 -9.45
N GLN A 212 7.87 -20.95 -9.62
CA GLN A 212 6.60 -21.67 -9.49
C GLN A 212 5.58 -21.29 -10.58
N GLN A 213 5.97 -21.43 -11.84
CA GLN A 213 5.04 -21.58 -12.97
C GLN A 213 5.50 -22.74 -13.85
N ASN A 214 4.54 -23.61 -14.22
CA ASN A 214 4.74 -24.96 -14.76
C ASN A 214 5.32 -25.96 -13.71
N THR A 215 4.90 -27.22 -13.64
CA THR A 215 4.13 -28.06 -14.58
C THR A 215 2.96 -28.80 -13.92
N LEU A 216 2.04 -29.34 -14.74
CA LEU A 216 1.06 -30.35 -14.31
C LEU A 216 1.69 -31.76 -14.23
N ASN A 217 1.12 -32.63 -13.38
CA ASN A 217 1.60 -34.00 -13.09
C ASN A 217 1.41 -34.99 -14.27
N PRO A 218 2.15 -36.13 -14.28
CA PRO A 218 1.54 -37.38 -13.76
C PRO A 218 2.48 -38.42 -13.07
N ILE A 219 2.09 -38.85 -11.86
CA ILE A 219 2.02 -40.24 -11.34
C ILE A 219 3.21 -41.22 -11.56
N ARG A 220 3.92 -41.64 -10.47
CA ARG A 220 4.08 -43.08 -10.08
C ARG A 220 4.75 -43.43 -8.72
N GLU A 221 4.01 -44.21 -7.91
CA GLU A 221 4.38 -45.42 -7.11
C GLU A 221 5.66 -45.56 -6.20
N ARG A 222 5.38 -45.81 -4.89
CA ARG A 222 5.99 -46.79 -3.92
C ARG A 222 7.33 -46.53 -3.15
N GLN A 223 7.20 -46.24 -1.85
CA GLN A 223 7.63 -47.00 -0.62
C GLN A 223 8.65 -48.19 -0.69
N PRO A 224 9.27 -48.67 0.44
CA PRO A 224 9.31 -48.15 1.85
C PRO A 224 10.68 -48.30 2.62
N SER A 225 10.71 -47.83 3.89
CA SER A 225 11.63 -48.25 5.01
C SER A 225 13.11 -47.78 4.93
N SER A 226 13.91 -47.58 6.01
CA SER A 226 13.75 -47.45 7.49
C SER A 226 15.07 -46.81 8.07
N ARG A 227 15.49 -46.75 9.36
CA ARG A 227 15.12 -47.41 10.64
C ARG A 227 15.69 -46.71 11.91
N VAL A 228 14.84 -46.37 12.88
CA VAL A 228 15.03 -46.41 14.38
C VAL A 228 16.15 -45.59 15.09
N GLU A 229 15.70 -44.64 15.92
CA GLU A 229 16.20 -44.17 17.25
C GLU A 229 17.63 -43.63 17.49
N LYS A 230 17.69 -42.43 18.10
CA LYS A 230 17.77 -42.32 19.58
C LYS A 230 17.24 -40.97 20.10
N ALA A 231 16.63 -40.99 21.28
CA ALA A 231 16.10 -39.80 21.94
C ALA A 231 17.15 -39.09 22.81
N ASN A 232 17.07 -37.76 22.89
CA ASN A 232 17.58 -37.01 24.04
C ASN A 232 16.82 -35.69 24.20
N SER A 233 16.61 -35.23 25.44
CA SER A 233 15.67 -34.15 25.74
C SER A 233 16.33 -32.76 25.74
N LYS A 234 15.84 -31.88 24.85
CA LYS A 234 15.84 -30.41 25.00
C LYS A 234 14.81 -29.82 24.02
N SER A 235 14.12 -28.76 24.46
CA SER A 235 13.13 -28.05 23.64
C SER A 235 13.84 -27.01 22.77
N GLU A 236 14.09 -27.35 21.51
CA GLU A 236 14.56 -26.39 20.50
C GLU A 236 13.36 -25.74 19.79
N PRO A 237 13.47 -24.48 19.33
CA PRO A 237 12.40 -23.82 18.57
C PRO A 237 12.26 -24.43 17.17
N LEU A 238 11.02 -24.53 16.69
CA LEU A 238 10.67 -25.12 15.38
C LEU A 238 11.44 -24.49 14.21
N SER A 239 11.81 -25.33 13.25
CA SER A 239 12.54 -24.93 12.04
C SER A 239 11.69 -24.05 11.13
N LYS A 240 12.36 -23.17 10.37
CA LYS A 240 11.71 -22.35 9.34
C LYS A 240 11.09 -23.20 8.22
N GLU A 241 11.63 -24.38 7.90
CA GLU A 241 10.97 -25.33 6.99
C GLU A 241 9.64 -25.87 7.54
N GLU A 242 9.55 -26.18 8.84
CA GLU A 242 8.35 -26.78 9.45
C GLU A 242 7.19 -25.78 9.46
N ILE A 243 7.47 -24.53 9.87
CA ILE A 243 6.50 -23.43 9.82
C ILE A 243 6.03 -23.21 8.37
N LYS A 244 6.94 -23.27 7.39
CA LYS A 244 6.62 -23.08 5.97
C LYS A 244 5.75 -24.23 5.41
N GLN A 245 5.97 -25.46 5.84
CA GLN A 245 5.13 -26.62 5.49
C GLN A 245 3.71 -26.51 6.08
N MET A 246 3.57 -26.03 7.31
CA MET A 246 2.25 -25.90 7.96
C MET A 246 1.42 -24.75 7.40
N VAL A 247 2.04 -23.61 7.06
CA VAL A 247 1.34 -22.47 6.42
C VAL A 247 0.79 -22.82 5.02
N LEU A 248 1.39 -23.79 4.32
CA LEU A 248 0.95 -24.26 3.00
C LEU A 248 -0.27 -25.20 3.03
N ASN A 249 -0.74 -25.64 4.20
CA ASN A 249 -1.82 -26.64 4.34
C ASN A 249 -3.16 -26.04 4.85
N GLU A 250 -3.36 -24.73 4.69
CA GLU A 250 -4.65 -24.01 4.82
C GLU A 250 -5.57 -24.43 5.99
N ASN A 251 -5.11 -24.28 7.24
CA ASN A 251 -6.00 -24.37 8.41
C ASN A 251 -5.76 -23.22 9.41
N PRO A 252 -6.65 -22.22 9.51
CA PRO A 252 -6.48 -21.06 10.39
C PRO A 252 -6.44 -21.38 11.90
N ASP A 253 -7.18 -22.40 12.34
CA ASP A 253 -7.47 -22.65 13.78
C ASP A 253 -6.26 -23.10 14.62
N ASP A 254 -5.16 -23.53 13.99
CA ASP A 254 -3.93 -23.90 14.71
C ASP A 254 -2.96 -22.73 14.88
N LEU A 255 -3.08 -21.66 14.09
CA LEU A 255 -2.26 -20.45 14.27
C LEU A 255 -2.61 -19.71 15.57
N SER A 256 -3.89 -19.67 15.94
CA SER A 256 -4.35 -19.10 17.21
C SER A 256 -3.75 -19.82 18.42
N LYS A 257 -3.80 -21.16 18.45
CA LYS A 257 -3.29 -21.98 19.58
C LYS A 257 -1.78 -21.87 19.80
N ILE A 258 -1.01 -21.52 18.77
CA ILE A 258 0.44 -21.32 18.88
C ILE A 258 0.76 -19.94 19.46
N LEU A 259 -0.06 -18.92 19.16
CA LEU A 259 0.13 -17.54 19.63
C LEU A 259 -0.33 -17.29 21.07
N GLU A 260 -1.07 -18.23 21.69
CA GLU A 260 -1.51 -18.17 23.09
C GLU A 260 -0.50 -18.77 24.09
N ARG A 261 0.66 -19.26 23.65
CA ARG A 261 1.72 -19.74 24.55
C ARG A 261 2.60 -18.57 25.06
N PRO A 262 2.94 -18.54 26.36
CA PRO A 262 3.73 -17.47 26.98
C PRO A 262 5.24 -17.57 26.66
#